data_AF-A0A661VUN8-F1
#
_entry.id   AF-A0A661VUN8-F1
#
_cell.length_a   1.000
_cell.length_b   1.000
_cell.length_c   1.000
_cell.angle_alpha   90.00
_cell.angle_beta   90.00
_cell.angle_gamma   90.00
#
_symmetry.space_group_name_H-M   'P 1'
#
loop_
_entity.id
_entity.type
_entity.pdbx_description
1 polymer ?
#
loop_
_entity_poly.entity_id
_entity_poly.type
_entity_poly.pdbx_seq_one_letter_code
_entity_poly.pdbx_strand_id
1 'polypeptide(L)' 'MGVLAVGLLLTIAVGLSQAQGADGDGIPDFFQGKAILQQGAPQTDDIARKLQKLKQLRDAGLITSQEYEEKKAEILSDL' A
#
# COMPACT_ATOMS: atom_id res chain seq x y z
N MET A 1 -33.61 7.55 15.63
CA MET A 1 -33.24 6.64 16.73
C MET A 1 -33.14 5.23 16.17
N GLY A 2 -31.99 4.87 15.58
CA GLY A 2 -31.74 3.53 15.06
C GLY A 2 -31.04 2.70 16.12
N VAL A 3 -31.63 1.56 16.46
CA VAL A 3 -31.28 0.68 17.56
C VAL A 3 -29.89 0.03 17.40
N LEU A 4 -29.24 -0.15 18.54
CA LEU A 4 -28.00 -0.89 18.74
C LEU A 4 -28.14 -2.34 18.28
N ALA A 5 -27.15 -2.86 17.57
CA ALA A 5 -26.88 -4.29 17.46
C ALA A 5 -25.37 -4.51 17.67
N VAL A 6 -24.98 -4.53 18.94
CA VAL A 6 -23.68 -5.06 19.38
C VAL A 6 -23.77 -6.58 19.28
N GLY A 7 -23.44 -7.12 18.10
CA GLY A 7 -23.34 -8.55 17.86
C GLY A 7 -21.95 -9.06 18.23
N LEU A 8 -21.75 -9.39 19.51
CA LEU A 8 -20.65 -10.24 19.95
C LEU A 8 -21.04 -11.70 19.69
N LEU A 9 -20.36 -12.39 18.77
CA LEU A 9 -20.22 -13.84 18.84
C LEU A 9 -18.87 -14.27 18.23
N LEU A 10 -17.90 -14.40 19.12
CA LEU A 10 -16.64 -15.12 18.92
C LEU A 10 -16.94 -16.53 18.42
N THR A 11 -16.56 -16.84 17.17
CA THR A 11 -16.47 -18.23 16.71
C THR A 11 -14.99 -18.56 16.53
N ILE A 12 -14.39 -19.12 17.59
CA ILE A 12 -13.08 -19.75 17.49
C ILE A 12 -13.32 -21.15 16.94
N ALA A 13 -13.13 -21.33 15.63
CA ALA A 13 -13.12 -22.65 15.03
C ALA A 13 -11.85 -23.38 15.46
N VAL A 14 -11.95 -24.24 16.47
CA VAL A 14 -10.92 -25.23 16.81
C VAL A 14 -10.93 -26.29 15.70
N GLY A 15 -10.09 -26.09 14.70
CA GLY A 15 -9.83 -27.07 13.66
C GLY A 15 -8.99 -28.22 14.23
N LEU A 16 -9.65 -29.25 14.75
CA LEU A 16 -9.02 -30.53 15.09
C LEU A 16 -8.80 -31.34 13.80
N SER A 17 -7.88 -30.90 12.96
CA SER A 17 -7.38 -31.73 11.87
C SER A 17 -6.22 -32.57 12.38
N GLN A 18 -6.52 -33.84 12.66
CA GLN A 18 -5.52 -34.91 12.67
C GLN A 18 -4.82 -34.92 11.31
N ALA A 19 -3.59 -34.42 11.27
CA ALA A 19 -2.62 -34.75 10.23
C ALA A 19 -1.51 -35.57 10.91
N GLN A 20 -1.58 -36.87 10.70
CA GLN A 20 -0.56 -37.82 11.10
C GLN A 20 0.77 -37.48 10.42
N GLY A 21 1.79 -37.31 11.26
CA GLY A 21 3.09 -37.94 11.09
C GLY A 21 3.91 -37.63 9.84
N ALA A 22 4.87 -36.75 10.05
CA ALA A 22 6.31 -37.09 9.95
C ALA A 22 6.96 -37.14 8.57
N ASP A 23 7.46 -35.98 8.14
CA ASP A 23 8.79 -35.85 7.55
C ASP A 23 9.30 -34.39 7.64
N GLY A 24 10.50 -34.24 8.20
CA GLY A 24 11.52 -33.22 7.90
C GLY A 24 11.20 -31.72 7.98
N ASP A 25 11.93 -31.01 8.84
CA ASP A 25 12.08 -29.54 8.87
C ASP A 25 10.92 -28.74 9.51
N GLY A 26 10.97 -28.64 10.84
CA GLY A 26 10.04 -27.86 11.67
C GLY A 26 10.23 -26.35 11.62
N ILE A 27 10.02 -25.73 10.45
CA ILE A 27 9.79 -24.28 10.37
C ILE A 27 8.34 -24.08 9.90
N PRO A 28 7.40 -23.73 10.79
CA PRO A 28 6.09 -23.29 10.34
C PRO A 28 6.27 -21.97 9.58
N ASP A 29 5.84 -21.96 8.30
CA ASP A 29 5.70 -20.80 7.38
C ASP A 29 4.76 -19.68 7.90
N PHE A 30 4.63 -19.52 9.21
CA PHE A 30 3.75 -18.56 9.88
C PHE A 30 4.46 -17.24 10.26
N PHE A 31 5.76 -17.09 9.94
CA PHE A 31 6.60 -15.97 10.37
C PHE A 31 7.17 -15.06 9.28
N GLN A 32 6.57 -15.01 8.08
CA GLN A 32 6.91 -13.92 7.16
C GLN A 32 5.68 -13.21 6.56
N GLY A 33 4.66 -13.02 7.39
CA GLY A 33 3.73 -11.92 7.21
C GLY A 33 4.40 -10.60 7.59
N LYS A 34 4.56 -9.70 6.60
CA LYS A 34 5.08 -8.30 6.66
C LYS A 34 6.58 -8.10 6.38
N ALA A 35 7.03 -8.48 5.20
CA ALA A 35 8.02 -7.67 4.48
C ALA A 35 7.38 -7.14 3.20
N ILE A 36 6.77 -5.96 3.35
CA ILE A 36 6.69 -4.87 2.39
C ILE A 36 6.37 -5.23 0.93
N LEU A 37 5.15 -4.89 0.55
CA LEU A 37 4.70 -4.65 -0.83
C LEU A 37 5.73 -3.78 -1.57
N GLN A 38 6.63 -4.40 -2.31
CA GLN A 38 7.62 -3.78 -3.18
C GLN A 38 7.96 -4.88 -4.20
N GLN A 39 7.74 -4.82 -5.50
CA GLN A 39 7.44 -3.79 -6.49
C GLN A 39 6.89 -4.56 -7.72
N GLY A 40 5.92 -4.01 -8.42
CA GLY A 40 5.40 -4.64 -9.64
C GLY A 40 4.33 -3.81 -10.38
N ALA A 41 4.78 -2.72 -11.00
CA ALA A 41 4.14 -1.87 -12.05
C ALA A 41 3.01 -0.86 -11.69
N PRO A 42 2.86 0.28 -12.42
CA PRO A 42 3.76 0.90 -13.41
C PRO A 42 4.26 2.30 -12.96
N GLN A 43 5.49 2.67 -13.29
CA GLN A 43 6.10 3.99 -12.98
C GLN A 43 5.24 5.19 -13.44
N THR A 44 4.32 4.97 -14.37
CA THR A 44 3.40 5.97 -14.92
C THR A 44 2.44 6.55 -13.87
N ASP A 45 1.93 5.73 -12.93
CA ASP A 45 1.03 6.20 -11.87
C ASP A 45 1.76 7.12 -10.86
N ASP A 46 3.05 6.86 -10.62
CA ASP A 46 3.90 7.69 -9.77
C ASP A 46 4.17 9.07 -10.40
N ILE A 47 4.40 9.11 -11.71
CA ILE A 47 4.63 10.36 -12.46
C ILE A 47 3.37 11.24 -12.41
N ALA A 48 2.19 10.68 -12.65
CA ALA A 48 0.93 11.41 -12.59
C ALA A 48 0.69 12.01 -11.18
N ARG A 49 0.97 11.24 -10.11
CA ARG A 49 0.87 11.73 -8.73
C ARG A 49 1.85 12.85 -8.42
N LYS A 50 3.10 12.73 -8.90
CA LYS A 50 4.13 13.78 -8.74
C LYS A 50 3.72 15.08 -9.43
N LEU A 51 3.23 15.01 -10.67
CA LEU A 51 2.74 16.18 -11.42
C LEU A 51 1.53 16.85 -10.76
N GLN A 52 0.59 16.06 -10.23
CA GLN A 52 -0.57 16.60 -9.51
C GLN A 52 -0.14 17.38 -8.27
N LYS A 53 0.80 16.84 -7.47
CA LYS A 53 1.32 17.51 -6.28
C LYS A 53 2.08 18.80 -6.64
N LEU A 54 2.88 18.77 -7.71
CA LEU A 54 3.59 19.95 -8.20
C LEU A 54 2.61 21.07 -8.61
N LYS A 55 1.49 20.72 -9.26
CA LYS A 55 0.44 21.67 -9.62
C LYS A 55 -0.20 22.29 -8.38
N GLN A 56 -0.50 21.49 -7.35
CA GLN A 56 -1.06 21.98 -6.09
C GLN A 56 -0.13 22.98 -5.40
N LEU A 57 1.19 22.75 -5.41
CA LEU A 57 2.16 23.67 -4.83
C LEU A 57 2.17 25.03 -5.54
N ARG A 58 2.10 25.02 -6.88
CA ARG A 58 2.00 26.25 -7.67
C ARG A 58 0.69 26.98 -7.42
N ASP A 59 -0.43 26.25 -7.44
CA ASP A 59 -1.77 26.83 -7.22
C ASP A 59 -1.91 27.38 -5.78
N ALA A 60 -1.18 26.83 -4.82
CA ALA A 60 -1.07 27.36 -3.45
C ALA A 60 -0.09 28.53 -3.31
N GLY A 61 0.61 28.93 -4.38
CA GLY A 61 1.61 30.00 -4.38
C GLY A 61 2.90 29.66 -3.61
N LEU A 62 3.16 28.37 -3.34
CA LEU A 62 4.37 27.90 -2.63
C LEU A 62 5.60 27.85 -3.54
N ILE A 63 5.39 27.73 -4.85
CA ILE A 63 6.45 27.74 -5.87
C ILE A 63 6.08 28.73 -6.97
N THR A 64 7.10 29.28 -7.62
CA THR A 64 6.92 30.16 -8.76
C THR A 64 6.56 29.39 -10.03
N SER A 65 6.02 30.08 -11.04
CA SER A 65 5.75 29.47 -12.35
C SER A 65 7.02 28.91 -13.00
N GLN A 66 8.18 29.51 -12.75
CA GLN A 66 9.46 29.03 -13.28
C GLN A 66 9.86 27.69 -12.64
N GLU A 67 9.82 27.60 -11.30
CA GLU A 67 10.12 26.35 -10.58
C GLU A 67 9.15 25.22 -10.93
N TYR A 68 7.88 25.56 -11.21
CA TYR A 68 6.89 24.59 -11.68
C TYR A 68 7.29 23.99 -13.02
N GLU A 69 7.68 24.79 -14.01
CA GLU A 69 8.06 24.27 -15.33
C GLU A 69 9.38 23.50 -15.29
N GLU A 70 10.37 23.94 -14.49
CA GLU A 70 11.64 23.22 -14.30
C GLU A 70 11.40 21.82 -13.72
N LYS A 71 10.67 21.71 -12.60
CA LYS A 71 10.35 20.42 -11.97
C LYS A 71 9.45 19.53 -12.82
N LYS A 72 8.52 20.13 -13.57
CA LYS A 72 7.66 19.39 -14.50
C LYS A 72 8.49 18.78 -15.63
N ALA A 73 9.47 19.50 -16.17
CA ALA A 73 10.39 18.98 -17.17
C ALA A 73 11.25 17.84 -16.63
N GLU A 74 11.76 17.95 -15.39
CA GLU A 74 12.49 16.84 -14.73
C GLU A 74 11.61 15.59 -14.60
N ILE A 75 10.37 15.73 -14.12
CA ILE A 75 9.45 14.60 -13.91
C ILE A 75 9.08 13.91 -15.25
N LEU A 76 8.94 14.68 -16.33
CA LEU A 76 8.64 14.14 -17.66
C LEU A 76 9.86 13.54 -18.37
N SER A 77 11.08 13.96 -17.98
CA SER A 77 12.33 13.39 -18.52
C SER A 77 12.65 12.01 -17.95
N ASP A 78 11.99 11.63 -16.84
CA ASP A 78 12.08 10.32 -16.19
C ASP A 78 11.17 9.26 -16.85
N LEU A 79 10.40 9.64 -17.88
CA LEU A 79 9.50 8.78 -18.66
C LEU A 79 10.25 8.07 -19.79
#